data_AF-A0A972LDK4-F1
#
_entry.id   AF-A0A972LDK4-F1
#
_cell.length_a   1.000
_cell.length_b   1.000
_cell.length_c   1.000
_cell.angle_alpha   90.00
_cell.angle_beta   90.00
_cell.angle_gamma   90.00
#
_symmetry.space_group_name_H-M   'P 1'
#
loop_
_entity.id
_entity.type
_entity.pdbx_description
1 polymer ?
#
loop_
_entity_poly.entity_id
_entity_poly.type
_entity_poly.pdbx_seq_one_letter_code
_entity_poly.pdbx_strand_id
1 'polypeptide(L)'
;MKGMKHLSRESAECVSCHREKTPGIYDMWGESRHYRANVGCYECHKAKKTDKDAIKHKDFTIAVIVSPKDCGSCHERETKEFDASHHATAGNILGSLDNVLAEVVEGAPILHGTSPVVTMGCAGCHGSIVRVESDGSLNSATWPNTGIGRINPDGSKGACSACHQR
;
A
#
# COMPACT_ATOMS: atom_id res chain seq x y z
N MET A 1 18.01 1.00 22.50
CA MET A 1 18.01 0.45 21.13
C MET A 1 19.21 1.01 20.37
N LYS A 2 20.16 0.17 19.92
CA LYS A 2 21.24 0.62 19.03
C LYS A 2 20.73 0.58 17.59
N GLY A 3 20.01 1.62 17.18
CA GLY A 3 19.72 1.90 15.77
C GLY A 3 20.88 2.70 15.14
N MET A 4 21.07 2.51 13.84
CA MET A 4 22.03 3.14 12.90
C MET A 4 22.95 4.27 13.37
N LYS A 5 24.19 4.25 12.85
CA LYS A 5 25.05 5.44 12.84
C LYS A 5 24.48 6.59 12.00
N HIS A 6 23.90 6.38 10.79
CA HIS A 6 23.28 7.45 9.99
C HIS A 6 22.16 6.96 9.05
N LEU A 7 20.96 7.57 9.12
CA LEU A 7 19.91 7.49 8.10
C LEU A 7 20.33 8.27 6.84
N SER A 8 19.65 8.05 5.70
CA SER A 8 19.71 9.02 4.60
C SER A 8 19.24 10.39 5.08
N ARG A 9 19.69 11.45 4.40
CA ARG A 9 19.29 12.82 4.74
C ARG A 9 17.77 12.96 4.63
N GLU A 10 17.19 12.38 3.58
CA GLU A 10 15.77 12.40 3.31
C GLU A 10 14.97 11.68 4.40
N SER A 11 15.36 10.46 4.79
CA SER A 11 14.69 9.75 5.88
C SER A 11 14.88 10.43 7.24
N ALA A 12 16.02 11.07 7.48
CA ALA A 12 16.23 11.87 8.70
C ALA A 12 15.27 13.08 8.77
N GLU A 13 15.02 13.75 7.65
CA GLU A 13 14.02 14.82 7.56
C GLU A 13 12.61 14.29 7.82
N CYS A 14 12.25 13.13 7.24
CA CYS A 14 10.98 12.46 7.49
C CYS A 14 10.79 12.17 8.99
N VAL A 15 11.79 11.54 9.61
CA VAL A 15 11.78 11.16 11.03
C VAL A 15 11.66 12.38 11.94
N SER A 16 12.33 13.50 11.61
CA SER A 16 12.32 14.71 12.44
C SER A 16 10.91 15.24 12.69
N CYS A 17 10.00 15.11 11.72
CA CYS A 17 8.61 15.54 11.83
C CYS A 17 7.67 14.40 12.23
N HIS A 18 7.82 13.21 11.65
CA HIS A 18 6.90 12.09 11.87
C HIS A 18 7.00 11.47 13.26
N ARG A 19 8.14 11.63 13.95
CA ARG A 19 8.26 11.25 15.37
C ARG A 19 7.26 11.99 16.28
N GLU A 20 6.87 13.21 15.89
CA GLU A 20 5.93 14.04 16.65
C GLU A 20 4.51 13.95 16.09
N LYS A 21 4.36 13.96 14.76
CA LYS A 21 3.04 14.00 14.11
C LYS A 21 2.36 12.63 14.03
N THR A 22 3.14 11.56 13.94
CA THR A 22 2.63 10.18 13.83
C THR A 22 3.49 9.22 14.66
N PRO A 23 3.54 9.38 15.99
CA PRO A 23 4.45 8.63 16.86
C PRO A 23 4.25 7.11 16.70
N GLY A 24 3.02 6.63 16.52
CA GLY A 24 2.76 5.21 16.32
C GLY A 24 3.44 4.62 15.06
N ILE A 25 3.48 5.37 13.95
CA ILE A 25 4.19 4.91 12.73
C ILE A 25 5.70 4.92 12.99
N TYR A 26 6.20 5.96 13.65
CA TYR A 26 7.61 6.08 13.99
C TYR A 26 8.08 4.93 14.90
N ASP A 27 7.30 4.58 15.91
CA ASP A 27 7.62 3.52 16.86
C ASP A 27 7.57 2.14 16.20
N MET A 28 6.51 1.83 15.43
CA MET A 28 6.40 0.58 14.66
C MET A 28 7.59 0.38 13.72
N TRP A 29 7.97 1.42 12.97
CA TRP A 29 9.16 1.40 12.15
C TRP A 29 10.42 1.19 12.99
N GLY A 30 10.58 1.92 14.09
CA GLY A 30 11.75 1.83 15.00
C GLY A 30 11.94 0.45 15.62
N GLU A 31 10.87 -0.33 15.79
CA GLU A 31 10.91 -1.72 16.26
C GLU A 31 11.19 -2.74 15.15
N SER A 32 10.97 -2.36 13.89
CA SER A 32 11.07 -3.24 12.72
C SER A 32 12.50 -3.73 12.44
N ARG A 33 12.59 -4.81 11.66
CA ARG A 33 13.88 -5.25 11.09
C ARG A 33 14.39 -4.30 10.01
N HIS A 34 13.50 -3.60 9.31
CA HIS A 34 13.87 -2.60 8.31
C HIS A 34 14.64 -1.43 8.91
N TYR A 35 14.22 -0.94 10.09
CA TYR A 35 14.99 0.07 10.84
C TYR A 35 16.39 -0.41 11.20
N ARG A 36 16.53 -1.67 11.64
CA ARG A 36 17.85 -2.26 11.95
C ARG A 36 18.72 -2.48 10.70
N ALA A 37 18.11 -2.48 9.52
CA ALA A 37 18.74 -2.90 8.27
C ALA A 37 19.05 -1.76 7.29
N ASN A 38 18.90 -0.48 7.65
CA ASN A 38 19.17 0.60 6.68
C ASN A 38 17.96 1.33 6.13
N VAL A 39 16.77 0.76 6.30
CA VAL A 39 15.63 1.08 5.43
C VAL A 39 14.71 2.06 6.16
N GLY A 40 14.84 3.33 5.82
CA GLY A 40 14.02 4.42 6.36
C GLY A 40 12.76 4.68 5.53
N CYS A 41 12.06 5.75 5.89
CA CYS A 41 10.80 6.14 5.27
C CYS A 41 10.98 6.41 3.78
N TYR A 42 11.98 7.21 3.42
CA TYR A 42 12.20 7.66 2.05
C TYR A 42 12.67 6.53 1.13
N GLU A 43 13.42 5.56 1.66
CA GLU A 43 13.90 4.43 0.87
C GLU A 43 12.76 3.59 0.27
N CYS A 44 11.63 3.49 1.00
CA CYS A 44 10.42 2.80 0.53
C CYS A 44 9.43 3.72 -0.18
N HIS A 45 9.22 4.93 0.33
CA HIS A 45 8.14 5.80 -0.14
C HIS A 45 8.53 6.73 -1.30
N LYS A 46 9.82 6.85 -1.65
CA LYS A 46 10.24 7.66 -2.80
C LYS A 46 9.49 7.23 -4.06
N ALA A 47 8.97 8.21 -4.80
CA ALA A 47 8.27 7.97 -6.05
C ALA A 47 8.79 8.89 -7.15
N LYS A 48 8.63 8.47 -8.40
CA LYS A 48 8.83 9.34 -9.56
C LYS A 48 7.57 10.18 -9.74
N LYS A 49 7.74 11.41 -10.23
CA LYS A 49 6.60 12.28 -10.58
C LYS A 49 5.64 11.69 -11.62
N THR A 50 6.09 10.67 -12.35
CA THR A 50 5.32 9.95 -13.35
C THR A 50 4.50 8.80 -12.76
N ASP A 51 4.74 8.42 -11.51
CA ASP A 51 3.95 7.38 -10.84
C ASP A 51 2.55 7.93 -10.57
N LYS A 52 1.52 7.12 -10.77
CA LYS A 52 0.13 7.60 -10.80
C LYS A 52 -0.30 8.20 -9.46
N ASP A 53 0.15 7.62 -8.36
CA ASP A 53 -0.13 8.00 -6.97
C ASP A 53 1.00 8.84 -6.34
N ALA A 54 1.89 9.39 -7.16
CA ALA A 54 2.92 10.29 -6.68
C ALA A 54 2.30 11.62 -6.21
N ILE A 55 2.60 11.99 -4.97
CA ILE A 55 2.23 13.27 -4.38
C ILE A 55 3.47 14.05 -3.96
N LYS A 56 3.35 15.38 -3.96
CA LYS A 56 4.35 16.23 -3.32
C LYS A 56 4.07 16.29 -1.82
N HIS A 57 5.01 15.80 -1.01
CA HIS A 57 4.97 15.90 0.44
C HIS A 57 6.20 16.66 0.93
N LYS A 58 5.98 17.93 1.35
CA LYS A 58 7.07 18.88 1.62
C LYS A 58 7.97 19.03 0.38
N ASP A 59 9.26 18.76 0.52
CA ASP A 59 10.25 18.87 -0.54
C ASP A 59 10.45 17.57 -1.32
N PHE A 60 9.72 16.51 -0.96
CA PHE A 60 9.84 15.18 -1.55
C PHE A 60 8.66 14.83 -2.45
N THR A 61 8.93 14.03 -3.48
CA THR A 61 7.91 13.30 -4.23
C THR A 61 7.86 11.89 -3.69
N ILE A 62 6.69 11.49 -3.18
CA ILE A 62 6.48 10.19 -2.53
C ILE A 62 5.19 9.54 -3.02
N ALA A 63 5.08 8.23 -2.84
CA ALA A 63 3.84 7.49 -2.91
C ALA A 63 3.48 7.00 -1.51
N VAL A 64 2.19 7.07 -1.14
CA VAL A 64 1.71 6.53 0.14
C VAL A 64 1.73 5.00 0.11
N ILE A 65 1.48 4.41 -1.06
CA ILE A 65 1.46 2.96 -1.25
C ILE A 65 2.87 2.49 -1.62
N VAL A 66 3.41 1.61 -0.79
CA VAL A 66 4.60 0.81 -1.13
C VAL A 66 4.09 -0.51 -1.69
N SER A 67 4.38 -0.78 -2.97
CA SER A 67 3.88 -1.93 -3.72
C SER A 67 4.84 -3.12 -3.65
N PRO A 68 4.41 -4.33 -4.06
CA PRO A 68 5.32 -5.46 -4.27
C PRO A 68 6.51 -5.16 -5.19
N LYS A 69 6.39 -4.24 -6.17
CA LYS A 69 7.53 -3.84 -7.02
C LYS A 69 8.56 -3.03 -6.25
N ASP A 70 8.13 -2.18 -5.32
CA ASP A 70 9.05 -1.45 -4.43
C ASP A 70 9.79 -2.42 -3.52
N CYS A 71 9.08 -3.40 -2.93
CA CYS A 71 9.69 -4.46 -2.14
C CYS A 71 10.69 -5.28 -2.97
N GLY A 72 10.35 -5.58 -4.23
CA GLY A 72 11.16 -6.37 -5.14
C GLY A 72 12.51 -5.76 -5.51
N SER A 73 12.74 -4.47 -5.21
CA SER A 73 14.05 -3.84 -5.35
C SER A 73 15.12 -4.46 -4.43
N CYS A 74 14.70 -5.03 -3.29
CA CYS A 74 15.56 -5.73 -2.33
C CYS A 74 15.15 -7.20 -2.15
N HIS A 75 13.85 -7.52 -2.30
CA HIS A 75 13.23 -8.83 -2.05
C HIS A 75 12.73 -9.47 -3.35
N GLU A 76 13.59 -9.54 -4.36
CA GLU A 76 13.22 -10.00 -5.70
C GLU A 76 12.62 -11.42 -5.68
N ARG A 77 13.20 -12.32 -4.88
CA ARG A 77 12.76 -13.71 -4.78
C ARG A 77 11.36 -13.81 -4.18
N GLU A 78 11.15 -13.18 -3.03
CA GLU A 78 9.86 -13.20 -2.33
C GLU A 78 8.76 -12.56 -3.18
N THR A 79 9.06 -11.45 -3.87
CA THR A 79 8.09 -10.82 -4.79
C THR A 79 7.73 -11.73 -5.95
N LYS A 80 8.69 -12.46 -6.56
CA LYS A 80 8.42 -13.41 -7.65
C LYS A 80 7.59 -14.60 -7.19
N GLU A 81 7.93 -15.18 -6.03
CA GLU A 81 7.18 -16.27 -5.42
C GLU A 81 5.74 -15.84 -5.12
N PHE A 82 5.56 -14.62 -4.57
CA PHE A 82 4.25 -14.08 -4.27
C PHE A 82 3.42 -13.80 -5.53
N ASP A 83 3.98 -13.15 -6.56
CA ASP A 83 3.25 -12.82 -7.79
C ASP A 83 2.75 -14.07 -8.54
N ALA A 84 3.48 -15.19 -8.44
CA ALA A 84 3.10 -16.48 -9.00
C ALA A 84 2.03 -17.23 -8.19
N SER A 85 1.66 -16.73 -7.00
CA SER A 85 0.72 -17.41 -6.10
C SER A 85 -0.74 -17.01 -6.36
N HIS A 86 -1.67 -17.86 -5.89
CA HIS A 86 -3.10 -17.53 -5.89
C HIS A 86 -3.45 -16.31 -5.03
N HIS A 87 -2.64 -16.04 -3.99
CA HIS A 87 -2.80 -14.86 -3.14
C HIS A 87 -2.69 -13.56 -3.94
N ALA A 88 -1.73 -13.46 -4.85
CA ALA A 88 -1.61 -12.29 -5.72
C ALA A 88 -2.82 -12.12 -6.64
N THR A 89 -3.49 -13.21 -7.03
CA THR A 89 -4.69 -13.15 -7.88
C THR A 89 -6.01 -13.07 -7.11
N ALA A 90 -5.99 -13.03 -5.78
CA ALA A 90 -7.22 -13.11 -4.97
C ALA A 90 -8.22 -11.99 -5.28
N GLY A 91 -7.74 -10.80 -5.66
CA GLY A 91 -8.56 -9.65 -6.03
C GLY A 91 -9.32 -9.81 -7.35
N ASN A 92 -8.94 -10.78 -8.20
CA ASN A 92 -9.61 -11.02 -9.49
C ASN A 92 -11.05 -11.54 -9.34
N ILE A 93 -11.44 -11.99 -8.14
CA ILE A 93 -12.83 -12.35 -7.86
C ILE A 93 -13.74 -11.11 -7.90
N LEU A 94 -13.21 -9.93 -7.58
CA LEU A 94 -13.97 -8.68 -7.63
C LEU A 94 -14.16 -8.28 -9.10
N GLY A 95 -15.40 -8.03 -9.50
CA GLY A 95 -15.80 -7.85 -10.89
C GLY A 95 -16.01 -9.16 -11.68
N SER A 96 -15.94 -10.33 -11.04
CA SER A 96 -16.32 -11.62 -11.65
C SER A 96 -17.80 -11.93 -11.47
N LEU A 97 -18.32 -12.93 -12.19
CA LEU A 97 -19.69 -13.43 -12.00
C LEU A 97 -19.95 -13.91 -10.56
N ASP A 98 -18.91 -14.32 -9.85
CA ASP A 98 -19.01 -14.80 -8.48
C ASP A 98 -19.27 -13.66 -7.48
N ASN A 99 -19.06 -12.39 -7.86
CA ASN A 99 -19.28 -11.22 -7.00
C ASN A 99 -20.61 -10.48 -7.28
N VAL A 100 -21.48 -11.03 -8.14
CA VAL A 100 -22.74 -10.37 -8.56
C VAL A 100 -23.66 -10.07 -7.38
N LEU A 101 -23.74 -10.98 -6.39
CA LEU A 101 -24.55 -10.75 -5.20
C LEU A 101 -24.10 -9.48 -4.46
N ALA A 102 -22.81 -9.34 -4.16
CA ALA A 102 -22.29 -8.23 -3.38
C ALA A 102 -22.16 -6.92 -4.20
N GLU A 103 -21.92 -7.00 -5.51
CA GLU A 103 -21.80 -5.81 -6.38
C GLU A 103 -23.15 -5.28 -6.86
N VAL A 104 -24.08 -6.16 -7.22
CA VAL A 104 -25.30 -5.79 -7.96
C VAL A 104 -26.55 -5.90 -7.09
N VAL A 105 -26.73 -7.02 -6.40
CA VAL A 105 -27.98 -7.31 -5.68
C VAL A 105 -28.02 -6.60 -4.33
N GLU A 106 -26.95 -6.72 -3.55
CA GLU A 106 -26.80 -6.10 -2.22
C GLU A 106 -25.92 -4.84 -2.24
N GLY A 107 -25.41 -4.45 -3.41
CA GLY A 107 -24.35 -3.45 -3.52
C GLY A 107 -24.78 -1.98 -3.41
N ALA A 108 -26.08 -1.72 -3.31
CA ALA A 108 -26.61 -0.36 -3.19
C ALA A 108 -26.83 0.05 -1.72
N PRO A 109 -26.63 1.34 -1.38
CA PRO A 109 -26.22 2.43 -2.25
C PRO A 109 -24.72 2.39 -2.58
N ILE A 110 -24.35 2.82 -3.79
CA ILE A 110 -22.94 3.00 -4.18
C ILE A 110 -22.39 4.24 -3.48
N LEU A 111 -21.31 4.06 -2.70
CA LEU A 111 -20.60 5.15 -2.02
C LEU A 111 -19.22 5.33 -2.66
N HIS A 112 -18.92 6.57 -3.06
CA HIS A 112 -17.65 6.95 -3.70
C HIS A 112 -17.24 6.05 -4.90
N GLY A 113 -18.23 5.48 -5.60
CA GLY A 113 -18.00 4.63 -6.78
C GLY A 113 -17.78 3.14 -6.49
N THR A 114 -18.07 2.66 -5.27
CA THR A 114 -18.08 1.21 -4.93
C THR A 114 -19.27 0.79 -4.08
N SER A 115 -19.59 -0.50 -4.10
CA SER A 115 -20.51 -1.14 -3.16
C SER A 115 -19.89 -1.18 -1.76
N PRO A 116 -20.57 -0.65 -0.71
CA PRO A 116 -20.10 -0.74 0.67
C PRO A 116 -19.95 -2.19 1.14
N VAL A 117 -20.81 -3.10 0.67
CA VAL A 117 -20.77 -4.54 0.98
C VAL A 117 -19.49 -5.16 0.43
N VAL A 118 -19.11 -4.81 -0.79
CA VAL A 118 -17.85 -5.28 -1.40
C VAL A 118 -16.65 -4.69 -0.67
N THR A 119 -16.66 -3.38 -0.43
CA THR A 119 -15.52 -2.68 0.19
C THR A 119 -15.25 -3.15 1.61
N MET A 120 -16.29 -3.32 2.44
CA MET A 120 -16.15 -3.77 3.83
C MET A 120 -16.10 -5.29 3.99
N GLY A 121 -16.60 -6.05 3.02
CA GLY A 121 -16.60 -7.51 3.02
C GLY A 121 -15.48 -8.08 2.16
N CYS A 122 -15.81 -8.46 0.93
CA CYS A 122 -14.93 -9.21 0.04
C CYS A 122 -13.55 -8.55 -0.15
N ALA A 123 -13.54 -7.25 -0.46
CA ALA A 123 -12.34 -6.50 -0.77
C ALA A 123 -11.40 -6.31 0.43
N GLY A 124 -11.92 -6.35 1.65
CA GLY A 124 -11.11 -6.25 2.87
C GLY A 124 -10.06 -7.37 2.95
N CYS A 125 -10.42 -8.58 2.51
CA CYS A 125 -9.54 -9.75 2.53
C CYS A 125 -8.92 -10.04 1.15
N HIS A 126 -9.73 -10.05 0.08
CA HIS A 126 -9.25 -10.39 -1.27
C HIS A 126 -8.43 -9.26 -1.90
N GLY A 127 -8.70 -8.01 -1.51
CA GLY A 127 -8.11 -6.82 -2.10
C GLY A 127 -8.90 -6.31 -3.30
N SER A 128 -8.80 -5.02 -3.59
CA SER A 128 -9.48 -4.35 -4.70
C SER A 128 -8.52 -3.55 -5.58
N ILE A 129 -9.04 -3.00 -6.68
CA ILE A 129 -8.31 -2.05 -7.51
C ILE A 129 -8.23 -0.73 -6.77
N VAL A 130 -7.01 -0.31 -6.41
CA VAL A 130 -6.78 1.02 -5.87
C VAL A 130 -6.95 2.05 -6.99
N ARG A 131 -7.91 2.97 -6.80
CA ARG A 131 -8.14 4.08 -7.71
C ARG A 131 -7.41 5.32 -7.23
N VAL A 132 -6.77 5.99 -8.17
CA VAL A 132 -6.07 7.26 -7.96
C VAL A 132 -6.85 8.35 -8.68
N GLU A 133 -7.13 9.43 -7.97
CA GLU A 133 -7.80 10.61 -8.49
C GLU A 133 -6.86 11.43 -9.39
N SER A 134 -7.42 12.38 -10.13
CA SER A 134 -6.63 13.22 -11.06
C SER A 134 -5.54 14.07 -10.39
N ASP A 135 -5.66 14.33 -9.09
CA ASP A 135 -4.70 15.09 -8.29
C ASP A 135 -3.63 14.21 -7.61
N GLY A 136 -3.64 12.89 -7.86
CA GLY A 136 -2.74 11.91 -7.26
C GLY A 136 -3.21 11.38 -5.89
N SER A 137 -4.33 11.89 -5.34
CA SER A 137 -4.91 11.37 -4.11
C SER A 137 -5.57 10.00 -4.33
N LEU A 138 -5.69 9.21 -3.26
CA LEU A 138 -6.27 7.87 -3.32
C LEU A 138 -7.77 7.92 -3.04
N ASN A 139 -8.56 7.30 -3.90
CA ASN A 139 -10.01 7.27 -3.77
C ASN A 139 -10.43 6.47 -2.52
N SER A 140 -11.21 7.11 -1.64
CA SER A 140 -11.61 6.57 -0.32
C SER A 140 -12.44 5.28 -0.39
N ALA A 141 -13.06 4.99 -1.53
CA ALA A 141 -13.84 3.77 -1.74
C ALA A 141 -12.94 2.54 -1.97
N THR A 142 -11.68 2.76 -2.33
CA THR A 142 -10.71 1.70 -2.68
C THR A 142 -9.44 1.74 -1.83
N TRP A 143 -9.29 2.77 -0.99
CA TRP A 143 -8.17 2.97 -0.09
C TRP A 143 -8.66 3.55 1.24
N PRO A 144 -8.23 3.04 2.41
CA PRO A 144 -7.19 2.03 2.63
C PRO A 144 -7.62 0.60 2.26
N ASN A 145 -6.68 -0.17 1.67
CA ASN A 145 -6.88 -1.59 1.38
C ASN A 145 -5.59 -2.38 1.62
N THR A 146 -5.69 -3.44 2.42
CA THR A 146 -4.59 -4.38 2.71
C THR A 146 -4.93 -5.82 2.32
N GLY A 147 -5.94 -5.99 1.47
CA GLY A 147 -6.34 -7.31 0.99
C GLY A 147 -5.23 -7.96 0.16
N ILE A 148 -5.11 -9.28 0.27
CA ILE A 148 -3.91 -10.01 -0.14
C ILE A 148 -3.61 -9.88 -1.65
N GLY A 149 -4.64 -9.73 -2.49
CA GLY A 149 -4.55 -9.57 -3.94
C GLY A 149 -4.90 -8.16 -4.43
N ARG A 150 -4.71 -7.11 -3.61
CA ARG A 150 -4.93 -5.70 -3.99
C ARG A 150 -4.23 -5.35 -5.31
N ILE A 151 -4.89 -4.67 -6.24
CA ILE A 151 -4.27 -4.22 -7.48
C ILE A 151 -3.77 -2.79 -7.28
N ASN A 152 -2.45 -2.60 -7.37
CA ASN A 152 -1.76 -1.35 -7.05
C ASN A 152 -1.76 -0.35 -8.23
N PRO A 153 -1.53 0.94 -7.98
CA PRO A 153 -1.45 1.97 -9.04
C PRO A 153 -0.40 1.68 -10.12
N ASP A 154 0.70 1.03 -9.75
CA ASP A 154 1.78 0.59 -10.63
C ASP A 154 1.50 -0.73 -11.38
N GLY A 155 0.29 -1.29 -11.20
CA GLY A 155 -0.18 -2.53 -11.81
C GLY A 155 0.32 -3.81 -11.14
N SER A 156 1.14 -3.72 -10.09
CA SER A 156 1.53 -4.90 -9.31
C SER A 156 0.37 -5.45 -8.50
N LYS A 157 0.37 -6.76 -8.24
CA LYS A 157 -0.69 -7.42 -7.47
C LYS A 157 -0.22 -7.78 -6.06
N GLY A 158 -1.05 -7.41 -5.10
CA GLY A 158 -0.99 -7.78 -3.71
C GLY A 158 -0.57 -6.68 -2.75
N ALA A 159 -0.69 -7.02 -1.46
CA ALA A 159 -0.28 -6.18 -0.35
C ALA A 159 0.68 -6.96 0.54
N CYS A 160 1.98 -6.65 0.48
CA CYS A 160 3.00 -7.29 1.32
C CYS A 160 2.75 -7.09 2.82
N SER A 161 1.97 -6.07 3.19
CA SER A 161 1.57 -5.82 4.57
C SER A 161 0.46 -6.74 5.10
N ALA A 162 -0.14 -7.60 4.26
CA ALA A 162 -1.27 -8.44 4.65
C ALA A 162 -0.91 -9.46 5.75
N CYS A 163 0.33 -9.99 5.73
CA CYS A 163 0.79 -11.00 6.70
C CYS A 163 1.68 -10.39 7.80
N HIS A 164 2.59 -9.49 7.42
CA HIS A 164 3.45 -8.76 8.34
C HIS A 164 3.22 -7.26 8.16
N GLN A 165 2.59 -6.65 9.16
CA GLN A 165 2.22 -5.25 9.09
C GLN A 165 3.46 -4.35 8.91
N ARG A 166 3.22 -3.21 8.24
CA ARG A 166 4.22 -2.19 7.93
C ARG A 166 4.82 -1.55 9.16
#